data_AF-A0A7W0RJ93-F1
#
_entry.id   AF-A0A7W0RJ93-F1
#
_cell.length_a   1.000
_cell.length_b   1.000
_cell.length_c   1.000
_cell.angle_alpha   90.00
_cell.angle_beta   90.00
_cell.angle_gamma   90.00
#
_symmetry.space_group_name_H-M   'P 1'
#
loop_
_entity.id
_entity.type
_entity.pdbx_description
1 polymer ?
#
loop_
_entity_poly.entity_id
_entity_poly.type
_entity_poly.pdbx_seq_one_letter_code
_entity_poly.pdbx_strand_id
1 'polypeptide(L)' 'MSERATLRGSRLGGTSFEDESGIEFAPRQRVSYDCANGHEFEIPMAEDADIPFTWE' A
#
# COMPACT_ATOMS: atom_id res chain seq x y z
N MET A 1 26.60 -1.37 40.70
CA MET A 1 25.79 -0.51 39.81
C MET A 1 25.24 -1.42 38.74
N SER A 2 23.93 -1.68 38.74
CA SER A 2 23.34 -2.63 37.80
C SER A 2 23.40 -2.08 36.37
N GLU A 3 24.17 -2.76 35.54
CA GLU A 3 24.24 -2.56 34.09
C GLU A 3 22.85 -2.88 33.52
N ARG A 4 22.07 -1.85 33.23
CA ARG A 4 20.77 -2.00 32.56
C ARG A 4 21.03 -2.50 31.14
N ALA A 5 20.95 -3.82 30.94
CA ALA A 5 20.89 -4.40 29.60
C ALA A 5 19.69 -3.78 28.87
N THR A 6 19.99 -2.91 27.90
CA THR A 6 18.97 -2.22 27.10
C THR A 6 18.38 -3.25 26.13
N LEU A 7 17.10 -3.56 26.32
CA LEU A 7 16.36 -4.41 25.39
C LEU A 7 16.12 -3.63 24.09
N ARG A 8 16.70 -4.08 22.97
CA ARG A 8 16.37 -3.56 21.63
C ARG A 8 15.31 -4.44 20.99
N GLY A 9 14.11 -3.90 20.81
CA GLY A 9 13.10 -4.52 19.95
C GLY A 9 13.40 -4.26 18.48
N SER A 10 13.28 -5.27 17.63
CA SER A 10 13.27 -5.12 16.17
C SER A 10 11.82 -5.08 15.67
N ARG A 11 11.47 -4.05 14.90
CA ARG A 11 10.19 -3.97 14.18
C ARG A 11 10.32 -4.79 12.89
N LEU A 12 9.27 -5.52 12.52
CA LEU A 12 9.15 -6.09 11.18
C LEU A 12 8.84 -4.97 10.18
N GLY A 13 9.82 -4.63 9.34
CA GLY A 13 9.71 -3.62 8.29
C GLY A 13 11.08 -3.29 7.71
N GLY A 14 11.16 -3.01 6.40
CA GLY A 14 12.37 -2.52 5.74
C GLY A 14 12.47 -1.00 5.82
N THR A 15 13.69 -0.47 5.94
CA THR A 15 13.99 0.96 5.76
C THR A 15 14.54 1.18 4.35
N SER A 16 13.91 2.06 3.57
CA SER A 16 14.44 2.53 2.28
C SER A 16 15.25 3.82 2.46
N PHE A 17 16.20 4.05 1.56
CA PHE A 17 16.99 5.29 1.45
C PHE A 17 16.68 6.02 0.13
N GLU A 18 15.47 5.87 -0.38
CA GLU A 18 15.06 6.47 -1.65
C GLU A 18 14.81 7.98 -1.47
N ASP A 19 15.21 8.77 -2.47
CA ASP A 19 15.01 10.21 -2.51
C ASP A 19 13.74 10.57 -3.27
N GLU A 20 13.00 11.59 -2.80
CA GLU A 20 11.72 11.98 -3.38
C GLU A 20 11.81 12.94 -4.58
N SER A 21 13.02 13.41 -4.92
CA SER A 21 13.21 14.40 -5.97
C SER A 21 12.98 13.83 -7.37
N GLY A 22 12.13 14.51 -8.15
CA GLY A 22 11.89 14.14 -9.55
C GLY A 22 10.98 12.93 -9.76
N ILE A 23 10.27 12.49 -8.72
CA ILE A 23 9.27 11.42 -8.85
C ILE A 23 8.05 11.95 -9.60
N GLU A 24 7.70 11.29 -10.69
CA GLU A 24 6.43 11.47 -11.39
C GLU A 24 5.42 10.40 -10.95
N PHE A 25 4.17 10.80 -10.77
CA PHE A 25 3.12 9.85 -10.43
C PHE A 25 2.79 8.94 -11.61
N ALA A 26 2.87 7.63 -11.38
CA ALA A 26 2.37 6.66 -12.35
C ALA A 26 0.87 6.88 -12.64
N PRO A 27 0.44 6.73 -13.89
CA PRO A 27 -0.96 6.89 -14.26
C PRO A 27 -1.82 5.79 -13.65
N ARG A 28 -3.06 6.16 -13.32
CA ARG A 28 -3.98 5.32 -12.55
C ARG A 28 -5.43 5.59 -12.92
N GLN A 29 -6.23 4.53 -12.93
CA GLN A 29 -7.66 4.52 -13.22
C GLN A 29 -8.47 4.19 -11.97
N ARG A 30 -9.72 4.67 -11.89
CA ARG A 30 -10.66 4.31 -10.82
C ARG A 30 -11.58 3.22 -11.33
N VAL A 31 -11.57 2.05 -10.68
CA VAL A 31 -12.43 0.93 -11.03
C VAL A 31 -13.51 0.79 -9.97
N SER A 32 -14.78 0.81 -10.39
CA SER A 32 -15.92 0.59 -9.51
C SER A 32 -16.27 -0.89 -9.41
N TYR A 33 -16.52 -1.34 -8.19
CA TYR A 33 -17.04 -2.67 -7.89
C TYR A 33 -18.31 -2.56 -7.05
N ASP A 34 -19.29 -3.40 -7.36
CA ASP A 34 -20.45 -3.66 -6.52
C ASP A 34 -20.27 -4.99 -5.78
N CYS A 35 -20.61 -5.00 -4.49
CA CYS A 35 -20.71 -6.25 -3.74
C CYS A 35 -22.17 -6.71 -3.63
N ALA A 36 -22.35 -8.01 -3.35
CA ALA A 36 -23.69 -8.62 -3.22
C ALA A 36 -24.59 -7.98 -2.14
N ASN A 37 -24.03 -7.22 -1.20
CA ASN A 37 -24.78 -6.48 -0.19
C ASN A 37 -25.23 -5.08 -0.65
N GLY A 38 -24.99 -4.73 -1.93
CA GLY A 38 -25.38 -3.44 -2.51
C GLY A 38 -24.45 -2.28 -2.16
N HIS A 39 -23.24 -2.55 -1.68
CA HIS A 39 -22.22 -1.51 -1.53
C HIS A 39 -21.47 -1.33 -2.85
N GLU A 40 -21.26 -0.07 -3.23
CA GLU A 40 -20.39 0.33 -4.33
C GLU A 40 -19.11 0.94 -3.74
N PHE A 41 -17.96 0.54 -4.26
CA PHE A 41 -16.67 1.11 -3.87
C PHE A 41 -15.74 1.21 -5.07
N GLU A 42 -14.77 2.11 -4.96
CA GLU A 42 -13.83 2.39 -6.04
C GLU A 42 -12.40 2.10 -5.61
N ILE A 43 -11.67 1.39 -6.47
CA ILE A 43 -10.28 1.02 -6.26
C ILE A 43 -9.39 1.73 -7.29
N PRO A 44 -8.37 2.49 -6.87
CA PRO A 44 -7.37 3.02 -7.80
C PRO A 44 -6.45 1.88 -8.26
N MET A 45 -6.44 1.62 -9.56
CA MET A 45 -5.53 0.64 -10.20
C MET A 45 -4.60 1.36 -11.18
N ALA A 46 -3.46 0.75 -11.52
CA ALA A 46 -2.61 1.29 -12.58
C ALA A 46 -3.37 1.34 -13.91
N GLU A 47 -3.05 2.30 -14.77
CA GLU A 47 -3.74 2.45 -16.07
C GLU A 47 -3.55 1.21 -16.97
N ASP A 48 -2.44 0.51 -16.82
CA ASP A 48 -2.04 -0.67 -17.59
C ASP A 48 -2.32 -2.01 -16.88
N ALA A 49 -2.96 -1.97 -15.70
CA ALA A 49 -3.29 -3.19 -14.97
C ALA A 49 -4.46 -3.96 -15.63
N ASP A 50 -4.37 -5.28 -15.67
CA ASP A 50 -5.49 -6.16 -15.98
C ASP A 50 -6.50 -6.13 -14.82
N ILE A 51 -7.73 -5.71 -15.12
CA ILE A 51 -8.76 -5.51 -14.10
C ILE A 51 -9.47 -6.84 -13.80
N PRO A 52 -9.42 -7.35 -12.55
CA PRO A 52 -10.12 -8.59 -12.20
C PRO A 52 -11.63 -8.36 -12.12
N PHE A 53 -12.40 -9.43 -12.34
CA PHE A 53 -13.86 -9.39 -12.23
C PHE A 53 -14.36 -9.20 -10.79
N THR A 54 -13.58 -9.61 -9.79
CA THR A 54 -13.95 -9.56 -8.37
C THR A 54 -12.81 -9.00 -7.54
N TRP A 55 -13.14 -8.25 -6.49
CA TRP A 55 -12.21 -7.65 -5.54
C TRP A 55 -12.66 -7.95 -4.10
N GLU A 56 -11.73 -8.33 -3.21
CA GLU A 56 -11.97 -8.68 -1.79
C GLU A 56 -11.70 -7.51 -0.82
#